data_AF-A0A2U1JGI9-F1
#
_entry.id   AF-A0A2U1JGI9-F1
#
_cell.length_a   1.000
_cell.length_b   1.000
_cell.length_c   1.000
_cell.angle_alpha   90.00
_cell.angle_beta   90.00
_cell.angle_gamma   90.00
#
_symmetry.space_group_name_H-M   'P 1'
#
loop_
_entity.id
_entity.type
_entity.pdbx_description
1 polymer ?
#
loop_
_entity_poly.entity_id
_entity_poly.type
_entity_poly.pdbx_seq_one_letter_code
_entity_poly.pdbx_strand_id
1 'polypeptide(L)'
;MEEIKQSIINHFDSKNENFKELLNREFTRHEPSITAPRIYVYRDILILELYRELLERNGNLLEGIEKNPLDFIEETLYSHLLN
;
A
#
# COMPACT_ATOMS: atom_id res chain seq x y z
N MET A 1 -10.19 -8.97 8.27
CA MET A 1 -9.74 -8.55 6.92
C MET A 1 -10.22 -7.17 6.53
N GLU A 2 -11.53 -6.88 6.61
CA GLU A 2 -12.04 -5.54 6.25
C GLU A 2 -11.51 -4.42 7.15
N GLU A 3 -11.39 -4.68 8.45
CA GLU A 3 -10.77 -3.74 9.41
C GLU A 3 -9.32 -3.39 9.06
N ILE A 4 -8.55 -4.36 8.57
CA ILE A 4 -7.15 -4.15 8.16
C ILE A 4 -7.11 -3.28 6.91
N LYS A 5 -7.99 -3.53 5.93
CA LYS A 5 -8.09 -2.69 4.73
C LYS A 5 -8.44 -1.25 5.08
N GLN A 6 -9.43 -1.05 5.96
CA GLN A 6 -9.81 0.30 6.38
C GLN A 6 -8.69 0.99 7.16
N SER A 7 -7.93 0.26 7.97
CA SER A 7 -6.74 0.78 8.65
C SER A 7 -5.68 1.25 7.65
N ILE A 8 -5.40 0.45 6.60
CA ILE A 8 -4.48 0.81 5.52
C ILE A 8 -4.94 2.08 4.80
N ILE A 9 -6.23 2.17 4.44
CA ILE A 9 -6.82 3.34 3.76
C ILE A 9 -6.72 4.57 4.66
N ASN A 10 -7.16 4.47 5.91
CA ASN A 10 -7.11 5.60 6.85
C ASN A 10 -5.67 6.07 7.08
N HIS A 11 -4.71 5.15 7.13
CA HIS A 11 -3.30 5.49 7.29
C HIS A 11 -2.76 6.19 6.04
N PHE A 12 -3.11 5.71 4.85
CA PHE A 12 -2.81 6.38 3.59
C PHE A 12 -3.42 7.78 3.51
N ASP A 13 -4.71 7.95 3.83
CA ASP A 13 -5.40 9.24 3.78
C ASP A 13 -4.82 10.27 4.74
N SER A 14 -4.21 9.81 5.84
CA SER A 14 -3.51 10.66 6.80
C SER A 14 -2.15 11.19 6.31
N LYS A 15 -1.63 10.66 5.19
CA LYS A 15 -0.37 11.13 4.59
C LYS A 15 -0.55 12.50 3.97
N ASN A 16 0.57 13.22 3.82
CA ASN A 16 0.59 14.50 3.12
C ASN A 16 0.17 14.35 1.65
N GLU A 17 -0.38 15.42 1.07
CA GLU A 17 -0.89 15.41 -0.31
C GLU A 17 0.16 14.98 -1.34
N ASN A 18 1.42 15.40 -1.20
CA ASN A 18 2.47 15.03 -2.13
C ASN A 18 2.71 13.52 -2.17
N PHE A 19 2.70 12.85 -1.01
CA PHE A 19 2.84 11.40 -0.92
C PHE A 19 1.67 10.69 -1.62
N LYS A 20 0.44 11.16 -1.35
CA LYS A 20 -0.78 10.59 -1.95
C LYS A 20 -0.79 10.77 -3.47
N GLU A 21 -0.41 11.95 -3.97
CA GLU A 21 -0.27 12.22 -5.40
C GLU A 21 0.79 11.36 -6.07
N LEU A 22 1.97 11.21 -5.43
CA LEU A 22 3.04 10.37 -5.95
C LEU A 22 2.58 8.91 -6.04
N LEU A 23 1.99 8.38 -4.98
CA LEU A 23 1.49 7.01 -4.96
C LEU A 23 0.39 6.81 -6.01
N ASN A 24 -0.61 7.69 -6.06
CA ASN A 24 -1.68 7.63 -7.04
C ASN A 24 -1.15 7.64 -8.49
N ARG A 25 -0.16 8.50 -8.78
CA ARG A 25 0.51 8.54 -10.07
C ARG A 25 1.24 7.23 -10.39
N GLU A 26 1.91 6.61 -9.42
CA GLU A 26 2.59 5.32 -9.62
C GLU A 26 1.59 4.19 -9.88
N PHE A 27 0.40 4.21 -9.28
CA PHE A 27 -0.65 3.20 -9.46
C PHE A 27 -1.43 3.37 -10.77
N THR A 28 -1.66 4.60 -11.22
CA THR A 28 -2.38 4.90 -12.47
C THR A 28 -1.53 4.76 -13.74
N ARG A 29 -0.20 4.80 -13.62
CA ARG A 29 0.70 4.68 -14.78
C ARG A 29 0.78 3.26 -15.33
N HIS A 30 0.63 2.22 -14.50
CA HIS A 30 0.83 0.82 -14.91
C HIS A 30 -0.10 -0.10 -14.11
N GLU A 31 -0.94 -0.89 -14.79
CA GLU A 31 -1.61 -2.05 -14.18
C GLU A 31 -0.56 -2.97 -13.51
N PRO A 32 -0.87 -3.60 -12.35
CA PRO A 32 0.03 -4.52 -11.67
C PRO A 32 0.34 -5.68 -12.62
N SER A 33 1.50 -5.59 -13.27
CA SER A 33 1.93 -6.56 -14.26
C SER A 33 2.56 -7.71 -13.49
N ILE A 34 1.84 -8.82 -13.40
CA ILE A 34 2.25 -10.08 -12.73
C ILE A 34 3.61 -10.62 -13.26
N THR A 35 4.19 -10.03 -14.32
CA THR A 35 5.26 -10.65 -15.11
C THR A 35 6.48 -9.78 -15.41
N ALA A 36 6.80 -8.74 -14.63
CA ALA A 36 8.09 -8.06 -14.78
C ALA A 36 8.78 -7.78 -13.43
N PRO A 37 9.96 -8.36 -13.16
CA PRO A 37 10.73 -8.04 -11.97
C PRO A 37 11.36 -6.64 -12.13
N ARG A 38 11.01 -5.72 -11.22
CA ARG A 38 11.81 -4.54 -10.81
C ARG A 38 11.79 -3.25 -11.66
N ILE A 39 10.64 -2.75 -12.10
CA ILE A 39 10.56 -1.33 -12.55
C ILE A 39 9.94 -0.40 -11.48
N TYR A 40 9.23 -0.93 -10.50
CA TYR A 40 8.43 -0.11 -9.57
C TYR A 40 9.13 0.26 -8.27
N VAL A 41 10.40 0.65 -8.33
CA VAL A 41 11.21 0.99 -7.14
C VAL A 41 10.54 2.07 -6.27
N TYR A 42 9.94 3.09 -6.89
CA TYR A 42 9.26 4.15 -6.13
C TYR A 42 7.96 3.66 -5.49
N ARG A 43 7.15 2.87 -6.21
CA ARG A 43 5.94 2.26 -5.65
C ARG A 43 6.28 1.40 -4.44
N ASP A 44 7.29 0.54 -4.57
CA ASP A 44 7.75 -0.35 -3.51
C ASP A 44 8.25 0.44 -2.30
N ILE A 45 9.03 1.51 -2.52
CA ILE A 45 9.50 2.40 -1.45
C ILE A 45 8.31 3.01 -0.70
N LEU A 46 7.31 3.52 -1.43
CA LEU A 46 6.16 4.16 -0.82
C LEU A 46 5.28 3.14 -0.06
N ILE A 47 5.10 1.93 -0.59
CA ILE A 47 4.40 0.83 0.10
C ILE A 47 5.17 0.40 1.35
N LEU A 48 6.49 0.26 1.27
CA LEU A 48 7.36 -0.08 2.41
C LEU A 48 7.30 0.98 3.51
N GLU A 49 7.25 2.26 3.14
CA GLU A 49 7.08 3.37 4.09
C GLU A 49 5.75 3.23 4.85
N LEU A 50 4.66 2.96 4.12
CA LEU A 50 3.33 2.70 4.69
C LEU A 50 3.33 1.48 5.63
N TYR A 51 3.94 0.38 5.18
CA TYR A 51 4.06 -0.85 5.95
C TYR A 51 4.82 -0.63 7.27
N ARG A 52 5.96 0.07 7.24
CA ARG A 52 6.74 0.35 8.44
C ARG A 52 5.94 1.15 9.46
N GLU A 53 5.23 2.19 9.03
CA GLU A 53 4.44 3.00 9.95
C GLU A 53 3.22 2.25 10.51
N LEU A 54 2.58 1.40 9.70
CA LEU A 54 1.53 0.51 10.17
C LEU A 54 2.07 -0.48 11.21
N LEU A 55 3.27 -1.03 11.00
CA LEU A 55 3.93 -1.92 11.95
C LEU A 55 4.26 -1.21 13.27
N GLU A 56 4.74 0.04 13.21
CA GLU A 56 5.10 0.83 14.40
C GLU A 56 3.87 1.23 15.24
N ARG A 57 2.75 1.57 14.59
CA ARG A 57 1.52 1.97 15.30
C ARG A 57 0.66 0.79 15.74
N ASN A 58 0.67 -0.28 14.95
CA ASN A 58 -0.31 -1.36 14.97
C ASN A 58 0.33 -2.72 14.64
N GLY A 59 1.52 -3.02 15.18
CA GLY A 59 2.30 -4.24 14.82
C GLY A 59 1.48 -5.54 14.78
N ASN A 60 0.53 -5.70 15.70
CA ASN A 60 -0.33 -6.88 15.79
C ASN A 60 -1.35 -7.01 14.63
N LEU A 61 -1.71 -5.92 13.94
CA LEU A 61 -2.71 -5.94 12.86
C LEU A 61 -2.20 -6.63 11.59
N LEU A 62 -0.88 -6.66 11.39
CA LEU A 62 -0.24 -7.25 10.20
C LEU A 62 0.13 -8.72 10.39
N GLU A 63 0.18 -9.21 11.64
CA GLU A 63 0.44 -10.63 11.96
C GLU A 63 -0.69 -11.56 11.49
N GLY A 64 -1.89 -11.04 11.28
CA GLY A 64 -3.06 -11.80 10.80
C GLY A 64 -3.14 -11.96 9.28
N ILE A 65 -2.13 -11.52 8.51
CA ILE A 65 -2.11 -11.63 7.05
C ILE A 65 -1.34 -12.90 6.65
N GLU A 66 -2.06 -13.90 6.13
CA GLU A 66 -1.46 -15.18 5.68
C GLU A 66 -0.54 -15.02 4.45
N LYS A 67 -0.77 -13.98 3.65
CA LYS A 67 0.07 -13.62 2.49
C LYS A 67 1.09 -12.54 2.84
N ASN A 68 2.01 -12.25 1.93
CA ASN A 68 2.96 -11.15 2.10
C ASN A 68 2.20 -9.84 2.44
N PRO A 69 2.47 -9.22 3.60
CA PRO A 69 1.77 -8.00 4.02
C PRO A 69 1.94 -6.83 3.04
N LEU A 70 3.07 -6.76 2.33
CA LEU A 70 3.32 -5.71 1.33
C LEU A 70 2.36 -5.86 0.14
N ASP A 71 2.18 -7.08 -0.37
CA ASP A 71 1.27 -7.38 -1.47
C ASP A 71 -0.18 -7.07 -1.06
N PHE A 72 -0.56 -7.36 0.19
CA PHE A 72 -1.88 -7.02 0.71
C PHE A 72 -2.12 -5.50 0.78
N ILE A 73 -1.10 -4.74 1.21
CA ILE A 73 -1.16 -3.27 1.23
C ILE A 73 -1.28 -2.74 -0.20
N GLU A 74 -0.48 -3.25 -1.14
CA GLU A 74 -0.54 -2.86 -2.54
C GLU A 74 -1.93 -3.08 -3.13
N GLU A 75 -2.49 -4.29 -3.01
CA GLU A 75 -3.81 -4.62 -3.54
C GLU A 75 -4.93 -3.76 -2.94
N THR A 76 -4.83 -3.46 -1.63
CA THR A 76 -5.81 -2.61 -0.94
C THR A 76 -5.76 -1.18 -1.48
N LEU A 77 -4.56 -0.61 -1.62
CA LEU A 77 -4.37 0.74 -2.13
C LEU A 77 -4.74 0.82 -3.62
N TYR A 78 -4.41 -0.19 -4.42
CA TYR A 78 -4.82 -0.28 -5.82
C TYR A 78 -6.34 -0.22 -5.97
N SER A 79 -7.04 -1.03 -5.18
CA SER A 79 -8.50 -1.07 -5.18
C SER A 79 -9.11 0.24 -4.70
N HIS A 80 -8.50 0.92 -3.72
CA HIS A 80 -9.00 2.19 -3.21
C HIS A 80 -8.78 3.36 -4.19
N LEU A 81 -7.64 3.41 -4.88
CA LEU A 81 -7.28 4.51 -5.78
C LEU A 81 -7.98 4.47 -7.14
N LEU A 82 -8.49 3.30 -7.55
CA LEU A 82 -9.09 3.07 -8.87
C LEU A 82 -10.61 2.84 -8.83
N ASN A 83 -11.24 2.89 -7.65
CA ASN A 83 -12.70 2.91 -7.45
C ASN A 83 -13.15 4.30 -7.02
#